data_AF-A0A961FFR1-F1
#
_entry.id   AF-A0A961FFR1-F1
#
_cell.length_a   1.000
_cell.length_b   1.000
_cell.length_c   1.000
_cell.angle_alpha   90.00
_cell.angle_beta   90.00
_cell.angle_gamma   90.00
#
_symmetry.space_group_name_H-M   'P 1'
#
loop_
_entity.id
_entity.type
_entity.pdbx_description
1 polymer ?
#
loop_
_entity_poly.entity_id
_entity_poly.type
_entity_poly.pdbx_seq_one_letter_code
_entity_poly.pdbx_strand_id
1 'polypeptide(L)'
;MKKFLTMGLSALILSMLCCAAASAQGSPNQPPHADLQVVIIIINGGSSGSDKKSVDAGPSYDLDGELVGFEWDLDGNGSFETDTGGLSRAEVGFTEPGDYWVGVRVTDDAGDTDTHYAWVTLN
;
A
#
# COMPACT_ATOMS: atom_id res chain seq x y z
N MET A 1 29.56 9.00 4.63
CA MET A 1 28.49 8.91 5.65
C MET A 1 27.17 9.18 4.94
N LYS A 2 26.46 8.13 4.51
CA LYS A 2 25.23 8.26 3.73
C LYS A 2 24.11 8.62 4.70
N LYS A 3 23.54 9.82 4.54
CA LYS A 3 22.41 10.31 5.32
C LYS A 3 21.17 9.57 4.85
N PHE A 4 20.65 8.65 5.65
CA PHE A 4 19.32 8.09 5.45
C PHE A 4 18.31 9.17 5.81
N LEU A 5 17.61 9.69 4.80
CA LEU A 5 16.51 10.62 5.00
C LEU A 5 15.29 9.77 5.37
N THR A 6 15.00 9.68 6.66
CA THR A 6 13.69 9.21 7.14
C THR A 6 12.65 10.23 6.68
N MET A 7 11.90 9.91 5.64
CA MET A 7 10.65 10.61 5.35
C MET A 7 9.60 10.10 6.33
N GLY A 8 9.45 10.81 7.44
CA GLY A 8 8.26 10.71 8.28
C GLY A 8 7.11 11.36 7.54
N LEU A 9 6.16 10.56 7.06
CA LEU A 9 4.88 11.04 6.58
C LEU A 9 3.89 10.97 7.75
N SER A 10 3.89 12.01 8.59
CA SER A 10 2.82 12.24 9.55
C SER A 10 1.71 12.95 8.81
N ALA A 11 0.70 12.20 8.37
CA ALA A 11 -0.54 12.78 7.87
C ALA A 11 -1.35 13.30 9.07
N LEU A 12 -1.30 14.61 9.25
CA LEU A 12 -2.13 15.36 10.18
C LEU A 12 -3.60 15.18 9.74
N ILE A 13 -4.41 14.50 10.56
CA ILE A 13 -5.85 14.35 10.36
C ILE A 13 -6.49 15.74 10.42
N LEU A 14 -6.77 16.33 9.25
CA LEU A 14 -7.49 17.59 9.12
C LEU A 14 -8.80 17.34 8.38
N SER A 15 -9.78 16.74 9.05
CA SER A 15 -11.19 16.77 8.61
C SER A 15 -11.92 17.87 9.38
N MET A 16 -11.97 19.03 8.73
CA MET A 16 -12.58 20.25 9.21
C MET A 16 -14.10 20.08 9.31
N LEU A 17 -14.58 20.20 10.55
CA LEU A 17 -15.97 20.39 10.94
C LEU A 17 -16.66 21.46 10.07
N CYS A 18 -17.70 21.09 9.31
CA CYS A 18 -18.66 22.05 8.77
C CYS A 18 -20.10 21.69 9.19
N CYS A 19 -20.84 22.72 9.57
CA CYS A 19 -22.08 22.73 10.33
C CYS A 19 -23.32 22.01 9.73
N ALA A 20 -24.13 21.50 10.67
CA ALA A 20 -25.62 21.50 10.73
C ALA A 20 -26.45 20.34 10.12
N ALA A 21 -26.90 19.48 11.05
CA ALA A 21 -28.21 18.81 11.16
C ALA A 21 -28.73 17.92 10.00
N ALA A 22 -28.50 16.61 10.13
CA ALA A 22 -29.46 15.57 9.74
C ALA A 22 -29.38 14.39 10.72
N SER A 23 -30.54 14.04 11.27
CA SER A 23 -30.80 12.89 12.13
C SER A 23 -30.66 11.55 11.39
N ALA A 24 -30.16 10.53 12.09
CA ALA A 24 -30.22 9.09 11.76
C ALA A 24 -29.28 8.54 10.67
N GLN A 25 -28.04 9.03 10.59
CA GLN A 25 -26.94 8.28 9.96
C GLN A 25 -25.90 8.01 11.05
N GLY A 26 -25.30 6.82 11.08
CA GLY A 26 -24.13 6.58 11.92
C GLY A 26 -23.02 7.60 11.61
N SER A 27 -21.95 7.61 12.40
CA SER A 27 -20.76 8.38 12.02
C SER A 27 -20.40 8.08 10.55
N PRO A 28 -20.09 9.09 9.72
CA PRO A 28 -19.61 8.85 8.36
C PRO A 28 -18.38 7.93 8.39
N ASN A 29 -18.29 7.02 7.41
CA ASN A 29 -17.14 6.12 7.22
C ASN A 29 -15.82 6.90 7.15
N GLN A 30 -14.75 6.39 7.74
CA GLN A 30 -13.40 6.88 7.50
C GLN A 30 -12.75 6.04 6.40
N PRO A 31 -12.02 6.66 5.46
CA PRO A 31 -11.30 5.89 4.46
C PRO A 31 -10.20 5.04 5.12
N PRO A 32 -9.81 3.91 4.49
CA PRO A 32 -8.73 3.09 5.01
C PRO A 32 -7.40 3.85 4.97
N HIS A 33 -6.42 3.39 5.73
CA HIS A 33 -5.02 3.80 5.64
C HIS A 33 -4.21 2.66 5.03
N ALA A 34 -3.75 2.86 3.79
CA ALA A 34 -2.87 1.93 3.11
C ALA A 34 -1.44 2.07 3.63
N ASP A 35 -0.82 0.94 3.99
CA ASP A 35 0.60 0.89 4.36
C ASP A 35 1.25 -0.34 3.71
N LEU A 36 2.40 -0.11 3.09
CA LEU A 36 3.15 -1.12 2.36
C LEU A 36 4.53 -1.24 2.99
N GLN A 37 4.80 -2.36 3.66
CA GLN A 37 6.13 -2.63 4.17
C GLN A 37 7.01 -3.12 3.03
N VAL A 38 8.00 -2.31 2.66
CA VAL A 38 9.14 -2.80 1.90
C VAL A 38 10.39 -2.61 2.75
N VAL A 39 10.77 -3.69 3.44
CA VAL A 39 12.11 -3.85 3.99
C VAL A 39 13.00 -4.10 2.79
N ILE A 40 13.65 -3.06 2.27
CA ILE A 40 14.73 -3.07 1.26
C ILE A 40 15.29 -4.49 1.07
N ILE A 41 14.82 -5.20 0.04
CA ILE A 41 15.29 -6.57 -0.18
C ILE A 41 16.64 -6.47 -0.90
N ILE A 42 17.74 -6.30 -0.14
CA ILE A 42 19.09 -6.42 -0.70
C ILE A 42 19.33 -7.90 -1.02
N ILE A 43 18.96 -8.34 -2.22
CA ILE A 43 19.17 -9.72 -2.66
C ILE A 43 20.60 -9.83 -3.18
N ASN A 44 21.53 -10.18 -2.29
CA ASN A 44 22.85 -10.63 -2.71
C ASN A 44 22.71 -12.05 -3.27
N GLY A 45 22.41 -12.17 -4.55
CA GLY A 45 22.36 -13.47 -5.22
C GLY A 45 21.70 -13.35 -6.58
N GLY A 46 22.46 -13.71 -7.62
CA GLY A 46 22.00 -13.71 -9.01
C GLY A 46 20.68 -14.49 -9.15
N SER A 47 19.58 -13.75 -9.23
CA SER A 47 18.27 -14.31 -9.48
C SER A 47 18.20 -14.69 -10.96
N SER A 48 18.23 -15.99 -11.23
CA SER A 48 17.64 -16.54 -12.46
C SER A 48 16.22 -15.97 -12.56
N GLY A 49 15.79 -15.53 -13.74
CA GLY A 49 14.60 -14.69 -13.99
C GLY A 49 13.21 -15.26 -13.59
N SER A 50 13.15 -16.17 -12.63
CA SER A 50 11.96 -16.82 -12.05
C SER A 50 11.78 -16.53 -10.56
N ASP A 51 12.67 -15.75 -9.94
CA ASP A 51 12.71 -15.50 -8.52
C ASP A 51 11.61 -14.50 -8.09
N LYS A 52 10.47 -15.03 -7.66
CA LYS A 52 9.39 -14.21 -7.12
C LYS A 52 9.75 -13.66 -5.73
N LYS A 53 9.41 -12.40 -5.48
CA LYS A 53 9.58 -11.68 -4.21
C LYS A 53 8.21 -11.33 -3.66
N SER A 54 8.09 -11.36 -2.34
CA SER A 54 6.83 -11.06 -1.68
C SER A 54 6.80 -9.61 -1.18
N VAL A 55 5.69 -8.94 -1.42
CA VAL A 55 5.35 -7.61 -0.87
C VAL A 55 4.16 -7.76 0.06
N ASP A 56 4.12 -6.95 1.12
CA ASP A 56 3.18 -7.11 2.23
C ASP A 56 2.62 -5.76 2.71
N ALA A 57 1.30 -5.62 2.58
CA ALA A 57 0.51 -4.47 3.01
C ALA A 57 -0.22 -4.73 4.34
N GLY A 58 0.21 -5.74 5.10
CA GLY A 58 -0.37 -6.14 6.39
C GLY A 58 -0.51 -5.04 7.47
N PRO A 59 0.25 -3.92 7.46
CA PRO A 59 0.01 -2.82 8.40
C PRO A 59 -1.10 -1.87 7.98
N SER A 60 -1.72 -2.07 6.82
CA SER A 60 -2.90 -1.30 6.43
C SER A 60 -4.01 -1.50 7.47
N TYR A 61 -4.79 -0.46 7.73
CA TYR A 61 -5.87 -0.53 8.70
C TYR A 61 -7.01 0.43 8.34
N ASP A 62 -8.17 0.15 8.89
CA ASP A 62 -9.31 1.06 8.95
C ASP A 62 -9.75 1.14 10.42
N LEU A 63 -10.09 2.35 10.88
CA LEU A 63 -10.44 2.60 12.28
C LEU A 63 -11.92 2.39 12.58
N ASP A 64 -12.80 2.42 11.57
CA ASP A 64 -14.24 2.20 11.70
C ASP A 64 -14.82 1.13 10.77
N GLY A 65 -14.01 0.57 9.86
CA GLY A 65 -14.38 -0.53 8.95
C GLY A 65 -13.42 -1.73 8.95
N GLU A 66 -13.64 -2.62 7.98
CA GLU A 66 -12.77 -3.76 7.66
C GLU A 66 -12.18 -3.61 6.25
N LEU A 67 -10.94 -4.06 6.05
CA LEU A 67 -10.31 -4.07 4.73
C LEU A 67 -10.78 -5.29 3.93
N VAL A 68 -11.39 -5.05 2.77
CA VAL A 68 -11.98 -6.10 1.92
C VAL A 68 -11.24 -6.32 0.61
N GLY A 69 -10.37 -5.40 0.21
CA GLY A 69 -9.67 -5.48 -1.08
C GLY A 69 -8.24 -4.96 -1.04
N PHE A 70 -7.35 -5.68 -1.73
CA PHE A 70 -5.98 -5.32 -1.99
C PHE A 70 -5.70 -5.50 -3.49
N GLU A 71 -5.53 -4.37 -4.19
CA GLU A 71 -5.14 -4.33 -5.59
C GLU A 71 -3.72 -3.78 -5.70
N TRP A 72 -2.91 -4.31 -6.60
CA TRP A 72 -1.47 -4.05 -6.65
C TRP A 72 -1.04 -3.57 -8.02
N ASP A 73 -0.23 -2.51 -8.00
CA ASP A 73 0.61 -2.06 -9.11
C ASP A 73 2.01 -2.65 -8.89
N LEU A 74 2.33 -3.75 -9.57
CA LEU A 74 3.58 -4.48 -9.37
C LEU A 74 4.70 -4.07 -10.34
N ASP A 75 4.38 -3.29 -11.37
CA ASP A 75 5.34 -2.84 -12.38
C ASP A 75 5.59 -1.32 -12.36
N GLY A 76 4.83 -0.57 -11.56
CA GLY A 76 4.95 0.87 -11.37
C GLY A 76 4.35 1.69 -12.51
N ASN A 77 3.43 1.12 -13.29
CA ASN A 77 2.82 1.79 -14.44
C ASN A 77 1.64 2.72 -14.06
N GLY A 78 1.17 2.66 -12.81
CA GLY A 78 0.06 3.44 -12.27
C GLY A 78 -1.33 2.80 -12.39
N SER A 79 -1.45 1.61 -12.97
CA SER A 79 -2.63 0.76 -12.89
C SER A 79 -2.44 -0.39 -11.89
N PHE A 80 -3.56 -0.87 -11.36
CA PHE A 80 -3.60 -1.90 -10.32
C PHE A 80 -4.23 -3.15 -10.90
N GLU A 81 -3.43 -4.00 -11.55
CA GLU A 81 -3.94 -5.14 -12.32
C GLU A 81 -3.94 -6.45 -11.53
N THR A 82 -3.22 -6.51 -10.41
CA THR A 82 -3.17 -7.70 -9.57
C THR A 82 -4.11 -7.52 -8.38
N ASP A 83 -5.18 -8.31 -8.33
CA ASP A 83 -6.15 -8.31 -7.22
C ASP A 83 -5.95 -9.57 -6.36
N THR A 84 -5.68 -9.39 -5.07
CA THR A 84 -5.51 -10.48 -4.10
C THR A 84 -6.71 -10.64 -3.16
N GLY A 85 -7.81 -9.91 -3.39
CA GLY A 85 -8.96 -9.84 -2.50
C GLY A 85 -8.55 -9.37 -1.11
N GLY A 86 -9.07 -10.00 -0.06
CA GLY A 86 -8.71 -9.68 1.33
C GLY A 86 -7.32 -10.16 1.78
N LEU A 87 -6.46 -10.65 0.88
CA LEU A 87 -5.10 -11.07 1.23
C LEU A 87 -4.13 -9.89 1.08
N SER A 88 -3.45 -9.51 2.16
CA SER A 88 -2.53 -8.37 2.20
C SER A 88 -1.15 -8.64 1.56
N ARG A 89 -0.99 -9.74 0.81
CA ARG A 89 0.30 -10.18 0.25
C ARG A 89 0.20 -10.50 -1.23
N ALA A 90 1.16 -10.00 -2.00
CA ALA A 90 1.36 -10.33 -3.41
C ALA A 90 2.78 -10.83 -3.69
N GLU A 91 2.97 -11.43 -4.87
CA GLU A 91 4.25 -11.84 -5.41
C GLU A 91 4.60 -11.03 -6.66
N VAL A 92 5.81 -10.50 -6.72
CA VAL A 92 6.36 -9.74 -7.86
C VAL A 92 7.65 -10.39 -8.36
N GLY A 93 7.87 -10.41 -9.67
CA GLY A 93 9.11 -10.89 -10.27
C GLY A 93 9.82 -9.77 -11.03
N PHE A 94 11.13 -9.62 -10.79
CA PHE A 94 11.98 -8.68 -11.52
C PHE A 94 13.06 -9.45 -12.27
N THR A 95 13.29 -9.09 -13.54
CA THR A 95 14.26 -9.76 -14.40
C THR A 95 15.61 -9.07 -14.45
N GLU A 96 15.67 -7.79 -14.09
CA GLU A 96 16.88 -6.97 -14.11
C GLU A 96 17.09 -6.29 -12.76
N PRO A 97 18.34 -6.08 -12.31
CA PRO A 97 18.60 -5.23 -11.15
C PRO A 97 18.11 -3.80 -11.39
N GLY A 98 17.56 -3.17 -10.36
CA GLY A 98 16.98 -1.82 -10.47
C GLY A 98 16.11 -1.46 -9.27
N ASP A 99 15.68 -0.20 -9.26
CA ASP A 99 14.69 0.31 -8.32
C ASP A 99 13.31 0.27 -8.99
N TYR A 100 12.38 -0.46 -8.38
CA TYR A 100 11.03 -0.65 -8.86
C TYR A 100 10.03 0.02 -7.93
N TRP A 101 9.06 0.69 -8.51
CA TRP A 101 7.97 1.32 -7.78
C TRP A 101 6.83 0.32 -7.66
N VAL A 102 6.47 -0.08 -6.44
CA VAL A 102 5.33 -0.99 -6.19
C VAL A 102 4.26 -0.22 -5.44
N GLY A 103 3.02 -0.33 -5.90
CA GLY A 103 1.84 0.28 -5.31
C GLY A 103 0.85 -0.75 -4.78
N VAL A 104 0.12 -0.37 -3.75
CA VAL A 104 -1.06 -1.08 -3.27
C VAL A 104 -2.22 -0.09 -3.10
N ARG A 105 -3.40 -0.47 -3.60
CA ARG A 105 -4.68 0.18 -3.35
C ARG A 105 -5.49 -0.70 -2.43
N VAL A 106 -5.87 -0.16 -1.29
CA VAL A 106 -6.65 -0.84 -0.26
C VAL A 106 -8.08 -0.33 -0.31
N THR A 107 -9.06 -1.23 -0.20
CA THR A 107 -10.50 -0.91 -0.19
C THR A 107 -11.12 -1.40 1.13
N ASP A 108 -11.94 -0.56 1.76
CA ASP A 108 -12.73 -0.92 2.94
C ASP A 108 -14.12 -1.50 2.59
N ASP A 109 -14.88 -1.94 3.60
CA ASP A 109 -16.21 -2.53 3.42
C ASP A 109 -17.31 -1.51 3.04
N ALA A 110 -17.02 -0.21 3.15
CA ALA A 110 -17.86 0.87 2.65
C ALA A 110 -17.57 1.24 1.18
N GLY A 111 -16.44 0.75 0.63
CA GLY A 111 -15.98 1.00 -0.73
C GLY A 111 -15.07 2.22 -0.88
N ASP A 112 -14.63 2.85 0.22
CA ASP A 112 -13.59 3.88 0.16
C ASP A 112 -12.21 3.23 -0.03
N THR A 113 -11.29 4.00 -0.62
CA THR A 113 -9.96 3.49 -0.98
C THR A 113 -8.84 4.43 -0.58
N ASP A 114 -7.68 3.86 -0.28
CA ASP A 114 -6.42 4.57 -0.13
C ASP A 114 -5.29 3.85 -0.89
N THR A 115 -4.22 4.57 -1.23
CA THR A 115 -3.11 4.05 -2.03
C THR A 115 -1.78 4.40 -1.40
N HIS A 116 -0.88 3.41 -1.30
CA HIS A 116 0.47 3.61 -0.84
C HIS A 116 1.49 2.97 -1.79
N TYR A 117 2.68 3.55 -1.85
CA TYR A 117 3.75 3.11 -2.73
C TYR A 117 5.10 3.00 -2.01
N ALA A 118 5.91 2.05 -2.44
CA ALA A 118 7.26 1.85 -1.90
C ALA A 118 8.26 1.40 -2.97
N TRP A 119 9.53 1.71 -2.74
CA TRP A 119 10.64 1.27 -3.58
C TRP A 119 11.08 -0.15 -3.24
N VAL A 120 11.18 -1.00 -4.25
CA VAL A 120 11.83 -2.31 -4.18
C VAL A 120 13.13 -2.26 -4.98
N THR A 121 14.26 -2.36 -4.31
CA THR A 121 15.58 -2.40 -4.96
C THR A 121 16.04 -3.84 -5.17
N LEU A 122 16.29 -4.22 -6.43
CA LEU A 122 16.98 -5.44 -6.81
C LEU A 122 18.45 -5.11 -7.15
N ASN A 123 19.40 -5.81 -6.53
CA ASN A 123 20.85 -5.58 -6.72
C ASN A 123 21.50 -6.65 -7.59
#